data_AF-A0A9D4PRQ1-F1
#
_entry.id   AF-A0A9D4PRQ1-F1
#
_cell.length_a   1.000
_cell.length_b   1.000
_cell.length_c   1.000
_cell.angle_alpha   90.00
_cell.angle_beta   90.00
_cell.angle_gamma   90.00
#
_symmetry.space_group_name_H-M   'P 1'
#
loop_
_entity.id
_entity.type
_entity.pdbx_description
1 polymer ?
#
loop_
_entity_poly.entity_id
_entity_poly.type
_entity_poly.pdbx_seq_one_letter_code
_entity_poly.pdbx_strand_id
1 'polypeptide(L)'
;MDGFVDYGDEQATGMDQLADHGLVLMFVPLFEDWVQPIATFATKGAAPGKVLSELVISAVIQLHNHGASVLAVISDGAGNNRSMWSQLGISGKLDSTCHFIEHPLEPSQNIYFICDIPHVIKCIRNHLKKHTYGMIATNLGYKRH
;
A
#
# COMPACT_ATOMS: atom_id res chain seq x y z
N MET A 1 -25.11 -3.57 8.36
CA MET A 1 -25.08 -4.48 7.20
C MET A 1 -23.79 -5.23 7.39
N ASP A 2 -23.90 -6.47 7.84
CA ASP A 2 -22.74 -7.27 8.25
C ASP A 2 -22.35 -8.15 7.06
N GLY A 3 -21.12 -7.98 6.59
CA GLY A 3 -20.53 -8.75 5.49
C GLY A 3 -19.35 -9.57 6.00
N PHE A 4 -19.10 -10.69 5.36
CA PHE A 4 -17.96 -11.55 5.68
C PHE A 4 -16.72 -11.13 4.89
N VAL A 5 -15.54 -11.59 5.33
CA VAL A 5 -14.30 -11.42 4.57
C VAL A 5 -14.42 -12.10 3.21
N ASP A 6 -14.07 -11.36 2.16
CA ASP A 6 -14.15 -11.82 0.77
C ASP A 6 -13.02 -11.20 -0.05
N TYR A 7 -12.11 -12.06 -0.53
CA TYR A 7 -11.00 -11.72 -1.43
C TYR A 7 -11.25 -12.18 -2.88
N GLY A 8 -12.44 -12.70 -3.20
CA GLY A 8 -12.81 -13.21 -4.52
C GLY A 8 -12.36 -14.64 -4.82
N ASP A 9 -11.88 -15.39 -3.82
CA ASP A 9 -11.49 -16.80 -3.95
C ASP A 9 -12.38 -17.68 -3.06
N GLU A 10 -12.90 -18.78 -3.62
CA GLU A 10 -13.76 -19.74 -2.93
C GLU A 10 -13.03 -20.52 -1.82
N GLN A 11 -11.69 -20.50 -1.79
CA GLN A 11 -10.86 -21.17 -0.77
C GLN A 11 -10.24 -20.22 0.27
N ALA A 12 -10.66 -18.95 0.31
CA ALA A 12 -10.07 -17.96 1.20
C ALA A 12 -10.29 -18.33 2.69
N THR A 13 -9.21 -18.40 3.46
CA THR A 13 -9.28 -18.54 4.92
C THR A 13 -9.96 -17.33 5.55
N GLY A 14 -11.00 -17.55 6.37
CA GLY A 14 -11.66 -16.49 7.12
C GLY A 14 -13.04 -16.05 6.60
N MET A 15 -13.67 -16.81 5.70
CA MET A 15 -15.05 -16.56 5.22
C MET A 15 -16.09 -16.50 6.36
N ASP A 16 -15.81 -17.06 7.54
CA ASP A 16 -16.69 -16.98 8.71
C ASP A 16 -16.45 -15.74 9.58
N GLN A 17 -15.49 -14.88 9.24
CA GLN A 17 -15.17 -13.66 9.98
C GLN A 17 -15.93 -12.46 9.44
N LEU A 18 -16.49 -11.65 10.35
CA LEU A 18 -17.12 -10.37 10.00
C LEU A 18 -16.07 -9.35 9.56
N ALA A 19 -16.18 -8.88 8.32
CA ALA A 19 -15.34 -7.82 7.78
C ALA A 19 -15.57 -6.50 8.52
N ASP A 20 -14.48 -5.74 8.68
CA ASP A 20 -14.50 -4.42 9.32
C ASP A 20 -13.69 -3.36 8.55
N HIS A 21 -13.07 -3.75 7.43
CA HIS A 21 -12.33 -2.86 6.53
C HIS A 21 -12.67 -3.18 5.07
N GLY A 22 -12.43 -2.21 4.19
CA GLY A 22 -12.47 -2.39 2.74
C GLY A 22 -11.08 -2.17 2.16
N LEU A 23 -10.57 -3.15 1.42
CA LEU A 23 -9.36 -3.00 0.62
C LEU A 23 -9.78 -2.56 -0.79
N VAL A 24 -9.22 -1.45 -1.27
CA VAL A 24 -9.50 -0.93 -2.62
C VAL A 24 -8.19 -0.84 -3.40
N LEU A 25 -8.15 -1.45 -4.57
CA LEU A 25 -7.10 -1.22 -5.57
C LEU A 25 -7.59 -0.15 -6.53
N MET A 26 -6.79 0.88 -6.76
CA MET A 26 -7.12 2.00 -7.63
C MET A 26 -6.11 2.09 -8.77
N PHE A 27 -6.62 2.35 -9.98
CA PHE A 27 -5.82 2.78 -11.11
C PHE A 27 -5.81 4.30 -11.19
N VAL A 28 -4.62 4.87 -11.25
CA VAL A 28 -4.37 6.31 -11.33
C VAL A 28 -3.47 6.53 -12.55
N PRO A 29 -4.00 7.11 -13.65
CA PRO A 29 -3.19 7.45 -14.82
C PRO A 29 -2.16 8.52 -14.47
N LEU A 30 -1.00 8.48 -15.13
CA LEU A 30 0.07 9.45 -14.90
C LEU A 30 -0.21 10.83 -15.52
N PHE A 31 -0.94 10.86 -16.63
CA PHE A 31 -1.14 12.06 -17.45
C PHE A 31 -2.59 12.54 -17.52
N GLU A 32 -3.48 11.91 -16.75
CA GLU A 32 -4.91 12.25 -16.70
C GLU A 32 -5.31 12.55 -15.26
N ASP A 33 -6.46 13.20 -15.06
CA ASP A 33 -6.94 13.71 -13.78
C ASP A 33 -8.06 12.89 -13.14
N TRP A 34 -8.17 11.61 -13.50
CA TRP A 34 -9.17 10.69 -12.97
C TRP A 34 -8.56 9.56 -12.14
N VAL A 35 -9.39 8.95 -11.29
CA VAL A 35 -9.05 7.76 -10.51
C VAL A 35 -10.19 6.76 -10.65
N GLN A 36 -9.85 5.49 -10.87
CA GLN A 36 -10.84 4.42 -10.97
C GLN A 36 -10.51 3.30 -9.97
N PRO A 37 -11.43 2.96 -9.06
CA PRO A 37 -11.37 1.70 -8.33
C PRO A 37 -11.47 0.54 -9.31
N ILE A 38 -10.49 -0.35 -9.31
CA ILE A 38 -10.43 -1.52 -10.21
C ILE A 38 -10.77 -2.83 -9.48
N ALA A 39 -10.62 -2.86 -8.15
CA ALA A 39 -11.03 -3.98 -7.33
C ALA A 39 -11.37 -3.49 -5.91
N THR A 40 -12.32 -4.16 -5.26
CA THR A 40 -12.70 -3.88 -3.87
C THR A 40 -12.98 -5.19 -3.16
N PHE A 41 -12.42 -5.36 -1.96
CA PHE A 41 -12.49 -6.58 -1.17
C PHE A 41 -12.91 -6.25 0.26
N ALA A 42 -13.77 -7.09 0.84
CA ALA A 42 -14.16 -6.98 2.23
C ALA A 42 -13.12 -7.69 3.10
N THR A 43 -12.50 -7.00 4.05
CA THR A 43 -11.38 -7.55 4.81
C THR A 43 -11.59 -7.47 6.32
N LYS A 44 -10.93 -8.36 7.06
CA LYS A 44 -10.76 -8.23 8.51
C LYS A 44 -9.42 -7.57 8.78
N GLY A 45 -9.44 -6.35 9.26
CA GLY A 45 -8.24 -5.53 9.39
C GLY A 45 -7.51 -5.34 8.06
N ALA A 46 -6.20 -5.12 8.15
CA ALA A 46 -5.33 -5.06 6.98
C ALA A 46 -5.16 -6.44 6.34
N ALA A 47 -5.37 -6.55 5.03
CA ALA A 47 -5.19 -7.79 4.29
C ALA A 47 -3.77 -8.34 4.45
N PRO A 48 -3.58 -9.67 4.61
CA PRO A 48 -2.26 -10.27 4.73
C PRO A 48 -1.37 -9.94 3.53
N GLY A 49 -0.07 -9.73 3.76
CA GLY A 49 0.86 -9.36 2.69
C GLY A 49 0.87 -10.33 1.51
N LYS A 50 0.58 -11.62 1.74
CA LYS A 50 0.54 -12.66 0.71
C LYS A 50 -0.65 -12.48 -0.23
N VAL A 51 -1.82 -12.29 0.37
CA VAL A 51 -3.05 -11.98 -0.35
C VAL A 51 -2.86 -10.68 -1.15
N LEU A 52 -2.27 -9.65 -0.54
CA LEU A 52 -1.97 -8.40 -1.24
C LEU A 52 -1.05 -8.61 -2.46
N SER A 53 0.00 -9.42 -2.35
CA SER A 53 0.89 -9.68 -3.50
C SER A 53 0.16 -10.40 -4.64
N GLU A 54 -0.69 -11.38 -4.32
CA GLU A 54 -1.49 -12.09 -5.32
C GLU A 54 -2.48 -11.14 -6.00
N LEU A 55 -3.23 -10.36 -5.22
CA LEU A 55 -4.20 -9.38 -5.73
C LEU A 55 -3.55 -8.31 -6.62
N VAL A 56 -2.38 -7.78 -6.24
CA VAL A 56 -1.66 -6.78 -7.04
C VAL A 56 -1.19 -7.36 -8.37
N ILE A 57 -0.62 -8.57 -8.38
CA ILE A 57 -0.18 -9.21 -9.62
C ILE A 57 -1.38 -9.55 -10.52
N SER A 58 -2.48 -10.05 -9.95
CA SER A 58 -3.72 -10.28 -10.69
C SER A 58 -4.26 -8.98 -11.30
N ALA A 59 -4.27 -7.88 -10.55
CA ALA A 59 -4.71 -6.58 -11.06
C ALA A 59 -3.82 -6.06 -12.21
N VAL A 60 -2.50 -6.19 -12.09
CA VAL A 60 -1.55 -5.85 -13.16
C VAL A 60 -1.83 -6.64 -14.44
N ILE A 61 -1.99 -7.96 -14.31
CA ILE A 61 -2.29 -8.85 -15.44
C ILE A 61 -3.60 -8.45 -16.11
N GLN A 62 -4.65 -8.20 -15.31
CA GLN A 62 -5.95 -7.80 -15.85
C GLN A 62 -5.90 -6.46 -16.56
N LEU A 63 -5.20 -5.46 -16.01
CA LEU A 63 -5.00 -4.17 -16.66
C LEU A 63 -4.27 -4.31 -17.99
N HIS A 64 -3.19 -5.10 -18.03
CA HIS A 64 -2.45 -5.38 -19.26
C HIS A 64 -3.32 -6.01 -20.34
N ASN A 65 -4.13 -7.01 -19.98
CA ASN A 65 -5.06 -7.67 -20.91
C ASN A 65 -6.11 -6.72 -21.51
N HIS A 66 -6.40 -5.60 -20.82
CA HIS A 66 -7.31 -4.55 -21.29
C HIS A 66 -6.58 -3.35 -21.94
N GLY A 67 -5.28 -3.48 -22.21
CA GLY A 67 -4.49 -2.47 -22.92
C GLY A 67 -3.94 -1.34 -22.03
N ALA A 68 -4.08 -1.44 -20.70
CA ALA A 68 -3.47 -0.50 -19.77
C ALA A 68 -2.05 -0.93 -19.39
N SER A 69 -1.12 0.03 -19.33
CA SER A 69 0.25 -0.21 -18.88
C SER A 69 0.43 0.24 -17.44
N VAL A 70 0.93 -0.64 -16.58
CA VAL A 70 1.22 -0.34 -15.17
C VAL A 70 2.70 -0.06 -15.02
N LEU A 71 3.05 1.21 -14.82
CA LEU A 71 4.43 1.62 -14.56
C LEU A 71 4.86 1.35 -13.12
N ALA A 72 3.96 1.56 -12.15
CA ALA A 72 4.31 1.47 -10.74
C ALA A 72 3.13 1.03 -9.87
N VAL A 73 3.47 0.37 -8.76
CA VAL A 73 2.59 0.08 -7.64
C VAL A 73 2.97 1.00 -6.49
N ILE A 74 1.98 1.73 -5.96
CA ILE A 74 2.15 2.68 -4.87
C ILE A 74 1.38 2.19 -3.65
N SER A 75 2.06 2.12 -2.50
CA SER A 75 1.43 1.79 -1.22
C SER A 75 2.08 2.55 -0.07
N ASP A 76 1.40 2.69 1.06
CA ASP A 76 2.05 3.18 2.28
C ASP A 76 3.10 2.17 2.82
N GLY A 77 3.85 2.61 3.82
CA GLY A 77 4.87 1.80 4.48
C GLY A 77 4.37 0.91 5.63
N ALA A 78 3.06 0.64 5.73
CA ALA A 78 2.50 -0.19 6.80
C ALA A 78 3.04 -1.63 6.74
N GLY A 79 2.94 -2.36 7.86
CA GLY A 79 3.51 -3.70 8.01
C GLY A 79 3.11 -4.68 6.89
N ASN A 80 1.82 -4.72 6.56
CA ASN A 80 1.28 -5.63 5.56
C ASN A 80 1.74 -5.28 4.14
N ASN A 81 1.78 -4.00 3.79
CA ASN A 81 2.31 -3.53 2.50
C ASN A 81 3.81 -3.83 2.37
N ARG A 82 4.61 -3.66 3.44
CA ARG A 82 6.02 -4.08 3.43
C ARG A 82 6.18 -5.59 3.29
N SER A 83 5.27 -6.38 3.86
CA SER A 83 5.23 -7.84 3.68
C SER A 83 4.91 -8.22 2.24
N MET A 84 3.95 -7.55 1.60
CA MET A 84 3.67 -7.69 0.16
C MET A 84 4.92 -7.41 -0.68
N TRP A 85 5.61 -6.29 -0.41
CA TRP A 85 6.84 -5.92 -1.12
C TRP A 85 7.89 -7.04 -1.01
N SER A 86 8.12 -7.52 0.22
CA SER A 86 9.09 -8.58 0.47
C SER A 86 8.75 -9.88 -0.28
N GLN A 87 7.47 -10.22 -0.40
CA GLN A 87 7.01 -11.41 -1.12
C GLN A 87 7.20 -11.31 -2.64
N LEU A 88 7.22 -10.09 -3.18
CA LEU A 88 7.52 -9.81 -4.58
C LEU A 88 9.03 -9.60 -4.82
N GLY A 89 9.88 -9.87 -3.82
CA GLY A 89 11.33 -9.70 -3.93
C GLY A 89 11.80 -8.24 -3.82
N ILE A 90 10.92 -7.31 -3.48
CA ILE A 90 11.25 -5.90 -3.28
C ILE A 90 11.91 -5.73 -1.91
N SER A 91 13.05 -5.05 -1.88
CA SER A 91 13.89 -4.90 -0.70
C SER A 91 14.57 -3.54 -0.67
N GLY A 92 14.54 -2.89 0.49
CA GLY A 92 15.27 -1.64 0.76
C GLY A 92 16.56 -1.84 1.55
N LYS A 93 17.08 -3.07 1.63
CA LYS A 93 18.32 -3.37 2.36
C LYS A 93 19.53 -2.87 1.58
N LEU A 94 20.51 -2.27 2.27
CA LEU A 94 21.66 -1.58 1.69
C LEU A 94 22.42 -2.40 0.62
N ASP A 95 22.58 -3.71 0.83
CA ASP A 95 23.35 -4.60 -0.08
C ASP A 95 22.46 -5.52 -0.94
N SER A 96 21.14 -5.37 -0.86
CA SER A 96 20.17 -6.17 -1.62
C SER A 96 18.96 -5.31 -1.97
N THR A 97 19.23 -4.11 -2.47
CA THR A 97 18.18 -3.17 -2.86
C THR A 97 17.55 -3.62 -4.16
N CYS A 98 16.24 -3.83 -4.16
CA CYS A 98 15.43 -4.13 -5.33
C CYS A 98 14.12 -3.34 -5.22
N HIS A 99 13.74 -2.64 -6.28
CA HIS A 99 12.62 -1.70 -6.28
C HIS A 99 11.70 -1.88 -7.49
N PHE A 100 11.87 -2.96 -8.25
CA PHE A 100 11.01 -3.31 -9.37
C PHE A 100 10.92 -4.82 -9.52
N ILE A 101 9.90 -5.26 -10.27
CA ILE A 101 9.82 -6.60 -10.85
C ILE A 101 9.65 -6.47 -12.36
N GLU A 102 10.01 -7.52 -13.10
CA GLU A 102 9.63 -7.64 -14.51
C GLU A 102 8.11 -7.86 -14.61
N HIS A 103 7.48 -7.28 -15.63
CA HIS A 103 6.05 -7.46 -15.85
C HIS A 103 5.76 -8.93 -16.20
N PRO A 104 4.80 -9.59 -15.52
CA PRO A 104 4.62 -11.05 -15.59
C PRO A 104 4.25 -11.58 -16.99
N LEU A 105 3.71 -10.72 -17.86
CA LEU A 105 3.35 -11.05 -19.24
C LEU A 105 4.24 -10.35 -20.29
N GLU A 106 5.09 -9.42 -19.88
CA GLU A 106 5.92 -8.61 -20.81
C GLU A 106 7.27 -8.31 -20.15
N PRO A 107 8.22 -9.26 -20.14
CA PRO A 107 9.47 -9.11 -19.39
C PRO A 107 10.35 -7.94 -19.84
N SER A 108 10.08 -7.34 -21.01
CA SER A 108 10.76 -6.11 -21.45
C SER A 108 10.34 -4.87 -20.65
N GLN A 109 9.27 -4.95 -19.87
CA GLN A 109 8.74 -3.87 -19.04
C GLN A 109 8.96 -4.16 -17.55
N ASN A 110 9.27 -3.10 -16.80
CA ASN A 110 9.42 -3.17 -15.35
C ASN A 110 8.23 -2.50 -14.65
N ILE A 111 7.87 -3.04 -13.49
CA ILE A 111 6.89 -2.46 -12.58
C ILE A 111 7.61 -2.02 -11.31
N TYR A 112 7.61 -0.72 -11.05
CA TYR A 112 8.31 -0.12 -9.91
C TYR A 112 7.46 -0.11 -8.65
N PHE A 113 8.08 -0.34 -7.49
CA PHE A 113 7.41 -0.26 -6.19
C PHE A 113 7.83 1.01 -5.46
N ILE A 114 6.85 1.88 -5.21
CA ILE A 114 7.08 3.22 -4.68
C ILE A 114 6.26 3.42 -3.41
N CYS A 115 6.86 4.03 -2.40
CA CYS A 115 6.16 4.32 -1.15
C CYS A 115 5.32 5.59 -1.32
N ASP A 116 4.15 5.65 -0.69
CA ASP A 116 3.35 6.88 -0.60
C ASP A 116 4.13 7.98 0.15
N ILE A 117 4.78 8.85 -0.61
CA ILE A 117 5.69 9.90 -0.12
C ILE A 117 4.95 10.85 0.85
N PRO A 118 3.75 11.40 0.52
CA PRO A 118 2.96 12.17 1.47
C PRO A 118 2.72 11.45 2.80
N HIS A 119 2.41 10.15 2.76
CA HIS A 119 2.22 9.37 3.98
C HIS A 119 3.51 9.26 4.80
N VAL A 120 4.66 9.00 4.15
CA VAL A 120 5.97 8.95 4.81
C VAL A 120 6.30 10.27 5.52
N ILE A 121 6.12 11.41 4.85
CA ILE A 121 6.37 12.74 5.44
C ILE A 121 5.47 12.98 6.65
N LYS A 122 4.20 12.60 6.55
CA LYS A 122 3.24 12.70 7.66
C LYS A 122 3.67 11.84 8.85
N CYS A 123 4.14 10.62 8.62
CA CYS A 123 4.67 9.72 9.64
C CYS A 123 5.92 10.30 10.32
N ILE A 124 6.87 10.82 9.55
CA ILE A 124 8.07 11.50 10.09
C ILE A 124 7.67 12.68 10.98
N ARG A 125 6.79 13.56 10.49
CA ARG A 125 6.29 14.71 11.27
C ARG A 125 5.62 14.27 12.57
N ASN A 126 4.77 13.24 12.53
CA ASN A 126 4.09 12.73 13.72
C ASN A 126 5.09 12.10 14.72
N HIS A 127 6.11 11.42 14.23
CA HIS A 127 7.17 10.86 15.05
C HIS A 127 8.00 11.97 15.72
N LEU A 128 8.40 13.01 14.97
CA LEU A 128 9.10 14.18 15.50
C LEU A 128 8.30 14.92 16.58
N LYS A 129 6.97 15.04 16.39
CA LYS A 129 6.07 15.62 17.40
C LYS A 129 5.97 14.77 18.67
N LYS A 130 5.97 13.44 18.54
CA LYS A 130 5.89 12.50 19.68
C LYS A 130 7.22 12.37 20.44
N HIS A 131 8.35 12.49 19.76
CA HIS A 131 9.69 12.26 20.32
C HIS A 131 10.50 13.54 20.59
N THR A 132 9.85 14.69 20.69
CA THR A 132 10.38 15.89 21.37
C THR A 132 11.80 16.31 20.96
N TYR A 133 12.02 16.56 19.67
CA TYR A 133 13.09 17.49 19.24
C TYR A 133 12.58 18.95 19.14
N GLY A 134 11.32 19.20 19.51
CA GLY A 134 10.64 20.50 19.40
C GLY A 134 10.07 21.07 20.69
N MET A 135 10.45 20.56 21.87
CA MET A 135 10.26 21.29 23.14
C MET A 135 11.61 21.76 23.68
N ILE A 136 12.29 22.62 22.93
CA ILE A 136 13.23 23.57 23.54
C ILE A 136 12.44 24.87 23.69
N ALA A 137 12.19 25.23 24.96
CA ALA A 137 11.65 26.50 25.44
C ALA A 137 10.15 26.79 25.24
N THR A 138 9.29 26.10 26.00
CA THR A 138 8.09 26.75 26.57
C THR A 138 8.04 26.52 28.08
N ASN A 139 9.12 26.92 28.76
CA ASN A 139 9.17 27.13 30.21
C ASN A 139 9.82 28.50 30.52
N LEU A 140 9.45 29.53 29.75
CA LEU A 140 9.66 30.92 30.15
C LEU A 140 8.30 31.49 30.51
N GLY A 141 8.09 31.64 31.82
CA GLY A 141 6.85 32.05 32.42
C GLY A 141 6.37 33.40 31.91
N TYR A 142 5.12 33.44 31.44
CA TYR A 142 4.37 34.67 31.30
C TYR A 142 3.34 34.74 32.42
N LYS A 143 3.73 35.37 33.55
CA LYS A 143 2.77 35.82 34.55
C LYS A 143 1.96 36.95 33.91
N ARG A 144 0.66 36.73 33.72
CA ARG A 144 -0.28 37.85 33.49
C ARG A 144 -0.51 38.56 34.81
N HIS A 145 -0.23 39.86 34.81
CA HIS A 145 -0.73 40.81 35.80
C HIS A 145 -2.23 41.00 35.63
#